data_AF-A0A3L7YIB9-F1
#
_entry.id   AF-A0A3L7YIB9-F1
#
_cell.length_a   1.000
_cell.length_b   1.000
_cell.length_c   1.000
_cell.angle_alpha   90.00
_cell.angle_beta   90.00
_cell.angle_gamma   90.00
#
_symmetry.space_group_name_H-M   'P 1'
#
loop_
_entity.id
_entity.type
_entity.pdbx_description
1 polymer ?
#
loop_
_entity_poly.entity_id
_entity_poly.type
_entity_poly.pdbx_seq_one_letter_code
_entity_poly.pdbx_strand_id
1 'polypeptide(L)'
;LQEFVPNVAQATVRQGWVDSVGLGRMVLSYPEIITEAVGGHDIARTRVCRTFSDCTTAPRNGLPSGCYPLDPHYKATPEAEQLKKIKQAAGV
;
A
#
# COMPACT_ATOMS: atom_id res chain seq x y z
N LEU A 1 4.20 12.57 -1.50
CA LEU A 1 5.35 11.65 -1.64
C LEU A 1 4.98 10.34 -2.31
N GLN A 2 3.98 9.60 -1.78
CA GLN A 2 3.62 8.26 -2.26
C GLN A 2 3.28 8.16 -3.77
N GLU A 3 2.60 9.17 -4.33
CA GLU A 3 2.26 9.19 -5.76
C GLU A 3 3.46 9.44 -6.68
N PHE A 4 4.58 9.93 -6.14
CA PHE A 4 5.81 10.24 -6.86
C PHE A 4 6.94 9.29 -6.46
N VAL A 5 6.61 8.12 -5.90
CA VAL A 5 7.60 7.14 -5.43
C VAL A 5 8.65 6.83 -6.49
N PRO A 6 8.32 6.61 -7.77
CA PRO A 6 9.34 6.38 -8.80
C PRO A 6 10.34 7.54 -8.93
N ASN A 7 9.85 8.78 -8.96
CA ASN A 7 10.70 9.97 -9.11
C ASN A 7 11.59 10.18 -7.87
N VAL A 8 11.03 9.98 -6.68
CA VAL A 8 11.76 10.11 -5.42
C VAL A 8 12.81 9.02 -5.28
N ALA A 9 12.45 7.77 -5.60
CA ALA A 9 13.38 6.65 -5.58
C ALA A 9 14.55 6.88 -6.53
N GLN A 10 14.26 7.29 -7.76
CA GLN A 10 15.27 7.60 -8.77
C GLN A 10 16.19 8.75 -8.34
N ALA A 11 15.62 9.82 -7.76
CA ALA A 11 16.41 10.95 -7.28
C ALA A 11 17.31 10.58 -6.10
N THR A 12 16.79 9.86 -5.10
CA THR A 12 17.54 9.50 -3.89
C THR A 12 18.71 8.56 -4.17
N VAL A 13 18.52 7.58 -5.07
CA VAL A 13 19.63 6.72 -5.53
C VAL A 13 20.66 7.53 -6.33
N ARG A 14 20.22 8.34 -7.31
CA ARG A 14 21.12 9.13 -8.16
C ARG A 14 21.96 10.14 -7.38
N GLN A 15 21.41 10.69 -6.30
CA GLN A 15 22.11 11.66 -5.45
C GLN A 15 22.97 10.98 -4.36
N GLY A 16 23.05 9.65 -4.35
CA GLY A 16 23.86 8.91 -3.37
C GLY A 16 23.33 8.97 -1.94
N TRP A 17 22.02 9.23 -1.75
CA TRP A 17 21.42 9.27 -0.41
C TRP A 17 21.15 7.86 0.12
N VAL A 18 20.87 6.91 -0.77
CA VAL A 18 20.60 5.50 -0.46
C VAL A 18 21.11 4.60 -1.58
N ASP A 19 21.51 3.37 -1.25
CA ASP A 19 21.89 2.34 -2.23
C ASP A 19 20.68 1.60 -2.81
N SER A 20 19.57 1.56 -2.07
CA SER A 20 18.34 0.87 -2.48
C SER A 20 17.09 1.49 -1.85
N VAL A 21 15.94 1.28 -2.49
CA VAL A 21 14.64 1.78 -2.03
C VAL A 21 13.68 0.62 -1.83
N GLY A 22 13.32 0.37 -0.57
CA GLY A 22 12.33 -0.65 -0.20
C GLY A 22 10.90 -0.13 -0.33
N LEU A 23 10.01 -0.92 -0.94
CA LEU A 23 8.57 -0.68 -0.95
C LEU A 23 7.86 -1.66 -0.01
N GLY A 24 7.28 -1.14 1.06
CA GLY A 24 6.46 -1.91 2.00
C GLY A 24 4.99 -1.95 1.57
N ARG A 25 4.10 -1.42 2.42
CA ARG A 25 2.63 -1.46 2.29
C ARG A 25 2.03 -1.07 0.92
N MET A 26 2.76 -0.33 0.09
CA MET A 26 2.28 0.07 -1.25
C MET A 26 2.15 -1.11 -2.20
N VAL A 27 3.00 -2.12 -2.08
CA VAL A 27 2.94 -3.31 -2.95
C VAL A 27 1.71 -4.18 -2.68
N LEU A 28 1.06 -4.01 -1.51
CA LEU A 28 -0.16 -4.75 -1.17
C LEU A 28 -1.36 -4.32 -2.00
N SER A 29 -1.48 -3.03 -2.34
CA SER A 29 -2.55 -2.51 -3.20
C SER A 29 -2.12 -2.39 -4.67
N TYR A 30 -0.82 -2.39 -4.93
CA TYR A 30 -0.24 -2.13 -6.24
C TYR A 30 1.03 -2.95 -6.49
N PRO A 31 0.93 -4.28 -6.69
CA PRO A 31 2.08 -5.14 -6.91
C PRO A 31 2.93 -4.75 -8.14
N GLU A 32 2.29 -4.23 -9.19
CA GLU A 32 2.92 -3.92 -10.48
C GLU A 32 3.60 -2.54 -10.52
N ILE A 33 3.58 -1.77 -9.43
CA ILE A 33 4.07 -0.38 -9.43
C ILE A 33 5.52 -0.25 -9.89
N ILE A 34 6.37 -1.23 -9.56
CA ILE A 34 7.79 -1.23 -9.96
C ILE A 34 7.92 -1.48 -11.46
N THR A 35 7.22 -2.49 -11.98
CA THR A 35 7.26 -2.82 -13.41
C THR A 35 6.69 -1.71 -14.27
N GLU A 36 5.62 -1.05 -13.82
CA GLU A 36 5.05 0.10 -14.53
C GLU A 36 5.98 1.32 -14.50
N ALA A 37 6.58 1.61 -13.34
CA ALA A 37 7.56 2.69 -13.22
C ALA A 37 8.77 2.49 -14.13
N VAL A 38 9.34 1.27 -14.16
CA VAL A 38 10.49 0.93 -15.02
C VAL A 38 10.11 0.94 -16.50
N GLY A 39 8.90 0.50 -16.83
CA GLY A 39 8.36 0.55 -18.20
C GLY A 39 8.00 1.94 -18.70
N GLY A 40 8.09 2.98 -17.86
CA GLY A 40 7.71 4.34 -18.22
C GLY A 40 6.19 4.55 -18.33
N HIS A 41 5.39 3.68 -17.70
CA HIS A 41 3.95 3.79 -17.67
C HIS A 41 3.50 4.77 -16.57
N ASP A 42 2.32 5.34 -16.76
CA ASP A 42 1.68 6.19 -15.75
C ASP A 42 1.28 5.36 -14.53
N ILE A 43 1.50 5.92 -13.33
CA ILE A 43 1.12 5.29 -12.07
C ILE A 43 -0.38 5.50 -11.80
N ALA A 44 -1.11 4.40 -11.63
CA ALA A 44 -2.52 4.39 -11.25
C ALA A 44 -2.71 4.90 -9.81
N ARG A 45 -2.99 6.20 -9.69
CA ARG A 45 -3.13 6.91 -8.39
C ARG A 45 -4.18 6.33 -7.44
N THR A 46 -5.17 5.62 -7.98
CA THR A 46 -6.23 4.96 -7.20
C THR A 46 -5.72 3.72 -6.46
N ARG A 47 -4.62 3.11 -6.90
CA ARG A 47 -3.99 1.94 -6.28
C ARG A 47 -2.87 2.32 -5.31
N VAL A 48 -2.43 3.58 -5.30
CA VAL A 48 -1.40 4.09 -4.40
C VAL A 48 -1.92 4.09 -2.96
N CYS A 49 -1.17 3.42 -2.07
CA CYS A 49 -1.49 3.33 -0.64
C CYS A 49 -1.68 4.73 -0.02
N ARG A 50 -2.77 4.92 0.74
CA ARG A 50 -3.11 6.17 1.47
C ARG A 50 -3.02 6.02 2.99
N THR A 51 -2.21 5.07 3.47
CA THR A 51 -1.89 4.89 4.90
C THR A 51 -3.09 4.63 5.83
N PHE A 52 -4.12 3.92 5.34
CA PHE A 52 -5.28 3.48 6.15
C PHE A 52 -4.91 2.54 7.32
N SER A 53 -3.69 1.98 7.29
CA SER A 53 -3.11 1.11 8.31
C SER A 53 -3.78 -0.24 8.53
N ASP A 54 -4.80 -0.58 7.74
CA ASP A 54 -5.50 -1.88 7.74
C ASP A 54 -4.54 -3.08 7.63
N CYS A 55 -3.50 -2.98 6.80
CA CYS A 55 -2.43 -3.99 6.69
C CYS A 55 -1.70 -4.31 8.01
N THR A 56 -1.80 -3.43 9.01
CA THR A 56 -1.27 -3.66 10.36
C THR A 56 -2.37 -3.83 11.41
N THR A 57 -3.53 -3.18 11.24
CA THR A 57 -4.65 -3.32 12.17
C THR A 57 -5.28 -4.70 12.11
N ALA A 58 -5.44 -5.26 10.90
CA ALA A 58 -5.98 -6.60 10.69
C ALA A 58 -5.18 -7.69 11.44
N PRO A 59 -3.87 -7.86 11.21
CA PRO A 59 -3.10 -8.92 11.88
C PRO A 59 -3.01 -8.74 13.40
N ARG A 60 -3.07 -7.52 13.93
CA ARG A 60 -3.13 -7.29 15.38
C ARG A 60 -4.43 -7.76 16.03
N ASN A 61 -5.47 -8.00 15.23
CA ASN A 61 -6.77 -8.50 15.67
C ASN A 61 -7.07 -9.91 15.13
N GLY A 62 -6.03 -10.65 14.71
CA GLY A 62 -6.17 -12.03 14.23
C GLY A 62 -6.71 -12.17 12.80
N LEU A 63 -6.80 -11.08 12.04
CA LEU A 63 -7.24 -11.09 10.64
C LEU A 63 -6.02 -11.11 9.68
N PRO A 64 -6.14 -11.63 8.45
CA PRO A 64 -5.06 -11.61 7.47
C PRO A 64 -4.51 -10.19 7.17
N SER A 65 -3.20 -10.07 6.96
CA SER A 65 -2.59 -8.79 6.56
C SER A 65 -2.83 -8.51 5.07
N GLY A 66 -3.45 -7.38 4.75
CA GLY A 66 -3.68 -6.95 3.37
C GLY A 66 -4.17 -5.53 3.22
N CYS A 67 -4.58 -5.14 2.00
CA CYS A 67 -5.11 -3.81 1.71
C CYS A 67 -6.63 -3.82 1.47
N TYR A 68 -7.40 -3.90 2.55
CA TYR A 68 -8.86 -3.90 2.52
C TYR A 68 -9.54 -2.73 1.77
N PRO A 69 -8.98 -1.50 1.74
CA PRO A 69 -9.65 -0.39 1.04
C PRO A 69 -9.41 -0.35 -0.47
N LEU A 70 -8.25 -0.82 -0.95
CA LEU A 70 -7.80 -0.61 -2.34
C LEU A 70 -7.60 -1.90 -3.14
N ASP A 71 -7.31 -3.03 -2.50
CA ASP A 71 -7.17 -4.32 -3.17
C ASP A 71 -8.58 -4.95 -3.34
N PRO A 72 -9.04 -5.20 -4.59
CA PRO A 72 -10.34 -5.83 -4.84
C PRO A 72 -10.51 -7.19 -4.15
N HIS A 73 -9.44 -7.98 -4.03
CA HIS A 73 -9.49 -9.28 -3.36
C HIS A 73 -9.84 -9.11 -1.89
N TYR A 74 -9.03 -8.35 -1.15
CA TYR A 74 -9.26 -8.12 0.28
C TYR A 74 -10.59 -7.42 0.56
N LYS A 75 -10.99 -6.46 -0.30
CA LYS A 75 -12.26 -5.74 -0.15
C LYS A 75 -13.48 -6.66 -0.23
N ALA A 76 -13.40 -7.75 -1.00
CA ALA A 76 -14.50 -8.70 -1.16
C ALA A 76 -14.56 -9.77 -0.05
N THR A 77 -13.59 -9.79 0.87
CA THR A 77 -13.53 -10.80 1.92
C THR A 77 -14.46 -10.47 3.10
N PRO A 78 -15.00 -11.48 3.83
CA PRO A 78 -15.74 -11.26 5.08
C PRO A 78 -14.94 -10.47 6.14
N GLU A 79 -13.62 -10.65 6.15
CA GLU A 79 -12.69 -9.97 7.06
C GLU A 79 -12.69 -8.46 6.87
N ALA A 80 -13.06 -7.94 5.69
CA ALA A 80 -13.19 -6.50 5.45
C ALA A 80 -14.25 -5.86 6.36
N GLU A 81 -15.42 -6.49 6.47
CA GLU A 81 -16.50 -6.02 7.34
C GLU A 81 -16.18 -6.25 8.82
N GLN A 82 -15.47 -7.33 9.16
CA GLN A 82 -14.97 -7.55 10.52
C GLN A 82 -14.00 -6.44 10.94
N LEU A 83 -13.03 -6.11 10.08
CA LEU A 83 -12.06 -5.05 10.32
C LEU A 83 -12.74 -3.68 10.47
N LYS A 84 -13.74 -3.39 9.64
CA LYS A 84 -14.54 -2.16 9.74
C LYS A 84 -15.23 -2.04 11.10
N LYS A 85 -15.82 -3.13 11.62
CA LYS A 85 -16.44 -3.16 12.96
C LYS A 85 -15.39 -2.96 14.07
N ILE A 86 -14.23 -3.61 13.96
CA ILE A 86 -13.12 -3.45 14.91
C ILE A 86 -12.67 -1.99 14.98
N LYS A 87 -12.46 -1.35 13.82
CA LYS A 87 -12.04 0.05 13.72
C LYS A 87 -13.09 1.01 14.29
N GLN A 88 -14.37 0.80 13.97
CA GLN A 88 -15.49 1.56 14.54
C GLN A 88 -15.54 1.44 16.07
N ALA A 89 -15.37 0.24 16.63
CA ALA A 89 -15.33 0.03 18.07
C ALA A 89 -14.12 0.72 18.74
N ALA A 90 -13.01 0.87 18.02
CA ALA A 90 -11.80 1.55 18.48
C ALA A 90 -11.79 3.07 18.20
N GLY A 91 -12.80 3.62 17.51
CA GLY A 91 -12.89 5.04 17.18
C GLY A 91 -11.90 5.51 16.11
N VAL A 92 -11.48 4.62 15.21
CA VAL A 92 -10.51 4.86 14.10
C VAL A 92 -11.04 4.41 12.75
#